data_AF-A0A9E3IXZ0-F1
#
_entry.id   AF-A0A9E3IXZ0-F1
#
_cell.length_a   1.000
_cell.length_b   1.000
_cell.length_c   1.000
_cell.angle_alpha   90.00
_cell.angle_beta   90.00
_cell.angle_gamma   90.00
#
_symmetry.space_group_name_H-M   'P 1'
#
loop_
_entity.id
_entity.type
_entity.pdbx_description
1 polymer ?
#
loop_
_entity_poly.entity_id
_entity_poly.type
_entity_poly.pdbx_seq_one_letter_code
_entity_poly.pdbx_strand_id
1 'polypeptide(L)'
;FVFGQRLRTNSLLKGSVRLTVDQCAPPGVDHTGPFRQWSEHLLAMLQQAREQGELLPTVQPRDTADLLVGAFAGVQLMSRALHGREDLGHRISVMWGHLLPSIAVPGLLIGLDSRPDRGARVLASVESGELVGAEA
;
A
#
# COMPACT_ATOMS: atom_id res chain seq x y z
N PHE A 1 -2.34 -4.03 1.61
CA PHE A 1 -3.24 -4.67 2.60
C PHE A 1 -2.58 -4.94 3.95
N VAL A 2 -1.49 -5.72 4.02
CA VAL A 2 -0.80 -6.05 5.30
C VAL A 2 -0.38 -4.81 6.08
N PHE A 3 0.20 -3.80 5.43
CA PHE A 3 0.56 -2.54 6.09
C PHE A 3 -0.66 -1.84 6.74
N GLY A 4 -1.80 -1.79 6.04
CA GLY A 4 -3.06 -1.28 6.58
C GLY A 4 -3.58 -2.09 7.78
N GLN A 5 -3.46 -3.41 7.73
CA GLN A 5 -3.85 -4.27 8.86
C GLN A 5 -2.92 -4.08 10.07
N ARG A 6 -1.61 -3.98 9.85
CA ARG A 6 -0.64 -3.68 10.92
C ARG A 6 -0.84 -2.27 11.51
N LEU A 7 -1.33 -1.30 10.75
CA LEU A 7 -1.70 0.02 11.28
C LEU A 7 -2.87 -0.01 12.27
N ARG A 8 -3.70 -1.07 12.28
CA ARG A 8 -4.76 -1.25 13.27
C ARG A 8 -4.25 -1.78 14.60
N THR A 9 -3.19 -2.59 14.60
CA THR A 9 -2.74 -3.34 15.77
C THR A 9 -1.40 -2.89 16.34
N ASN A 10 -0.48 -2.38 15.52
CA ASN A 10 0.89 -2.06 15.92
C ASN A 10 1.06 -0.59 16.34
N SER A 11 1.35 -0.35 17.63
CA SER A 11 1.51 0.98 18.21
C SER A 11 2.72 1.76 17.66
N LEU A 12 3.83 1.09 17.34
CA LEU A 12 5.01 1.71 16.73
C LEU A 12 4.71 2.19 15.30
N LEU A 13 4.04 1.38 14.48
CA LEU A 13 3.60 1.78 13.14
C LEU A 13 2.55 2.90 13.17
N LYS A 14 1.66 2.90 14.17
CA LYS A 14 0.73 4.02 14.39
C LYS A 14 1.48 5.32 14.71
N GLY A 15 2.51 5.23 15.57
CA GLY A 15 3.36 6.35 15.96
C GLY A 15 4.18 6.90 14.80
N SER A 16 4.83 6.04 14.01
CA SER A 16 5.65 6.46 12.87
C SER A 16 4.81 7.14 11.80
N VAL A 17 3.67 6.57 11.41
CA VAL A 17 2.77 7.22 10.44
C VAL A 17 2.18 8.51 10.98
N ARG A 18 1.92 8.61 12.28
CA ARG A 18 1.51 9.89 12.87
C ARG A 18 2.61 10.93 12.70
N LEU A 19 3.85 10.63 13.08
CA LEU A 19 4.98 11.57 12.93
C LEU A 19 5.23 11.99 11.47
N THR A 20 5.01 11.09 10.50
CA THR A 20 5.15 11.41 9.08
C THR A 20 4.06 12.36 8.57
N VAL A 21 2.84 12.25 9.08
CA VAL A 21 1.65 12.97 8.55
C VAL A 21 1.26 14.18 9.42
N ASP A 22 1.78 14.28 10.64
CA ASP A 22 1.51 15.38 11.57
C ASP A 22 2.26 16.63 11.15
N GLN A 23 1.54 17.58 10.55
CA GLN A 23 2.05 18.89 10.15
C GLN A 23 2.40 19.78 11.36
N CYS A 24 2.06 19.38 12.59
CA CYS A 24 2.42 20.05 13.85
C CYS A 24 3.66 19.43 14.52
N ALA A 25 4.43 18.59 13.82
CA ALA A 25 5.68 18.09 14.38
C ALA A 25 6.68 19.23 14.65
N PRO A 26 7.59 19.05 15.62
CA PRO A 26 8.59 20.06 15.94
C PRO A 26 9.42 20.45 14.70
N PRO A 27 9.88 21.72 14.60
CA PRO A 27 10.82 22.12 13.56
C PRO A 27 12.04 21.20 13.51
N GLY A 28 12.41 20.72 12.31
CA GLY A 28 13.58 19.84 12.10
C GLY A 28 13.27 18.37 11.83
N VAL A 29 11.99 17.95 11.82
CA VAL A 29 11.59 16.61 11.39
C VAL A 29 11.46 16.56 9.86
N ASP A 30 12.20 15.66 9.19
CA ASP A 30 12.02 15.41 7.75
C ASP A 30 10.77 14.57 7.51
N HIS A 31 9.70 15.23 7.07
CA HIS A 31 8.45 14.58 6.69
C HIS A 31 8.52 13.95 5.29
N THR A 32 9.53 14.27 4.49
CA THR A 32 9.63 13.86 3.07
C THR A 32 10.31 12.51 2.89
N GLY A 33 11.24 12.15 3.78
CA GLY A 33 12.01 10.91 3.73
C GLY A 33 11.17 9.64 3.53
N PRO A 34 10.12 9.40 4.35
CA PRO A 34 9.28 8.22 4.19
C PRO A 34 8.54 8.16 2.86
N PHE A 35 8.00 9.29 2.37
CA PHE A 35 7.32 9.34 1.07
C PHE A 35 8.28 8.99 -0.07
N ARG A 36 9.50 9.55 -0.03
CA ARG A 36 10.54 9.23 -1.02
C ARG A 36 10.91 7.76 -0.98
N GLN A 37 11.16 7.19 0.20
CA GLN A 37 11.55 5.79 0.34
C GLN A 37 10.47 4.83 -0.17
N TRP A 38 9.20 5.07 0.18
CA TRP A 38 8.10 4.25 -0.31
C TRP A 38 7.91 4.38 -1.82
N SER A 39 8.10 5.57 -2.37
CA SER A 39 8.03 5.78 -3.82
C SER A 39 9.13 5.02 -4.55
N GLU A 40 10.39 5.10 -4.09
CA GLU A 40 11.50 4.34 -4.69
C GLU A 40 11.27 2.82 -4.62
N HIS A 41 10.69 2.33 -3.52
CA HIS A 41 10.36 0.91 -3.38
C HIS A 41 9.27 0.47 -4.39
N LEU A 42 8.18 1.24 -4.52
CA LEU A 42 7.14 0.96 -5.50
C LEU A 42 7.63 1.12 -6.94
N LEU A 43 8.54 2.05 -7.19
CA LEU A 43 9.16 2.24 -8.50
C LEU A 43 9.91 0.97 -8.93
N ALA A 44 10.72 0.39 -8.06
CA ALA A 44 11.43 -0.85 -8.35
C ALA A 44 10.46 -2.01 -8.69
N MET A 45 9.37 -2.15 -7.94
CA MET A 45 8.33 -3.15 -8.22
C MET A 45 7.63 -2.91 -9.57
N LEU A 46 7.29 -1.66 -9.88
CA LEU A 46 6.65 -1.31 -11.15
C LEU A 46 7.59 -1.51 -12.34
N GLN A 47 8.90 -1.29 -12.16
CA GLN A 47 9.90 -1.60 -13.19
C GLN A 47 9.96 -3.10 -13.48
N GLN A 48 9.95 -3.94 -12.46
CA GLN A 48 9.89 -5.40 -12.61
C GLN A 48 8.60 -5.84 -13.34
N ALA A 49 7.45 -5.32 -12.90
CA ALA A 49 6.16 -5.61 -13.55
C ALA A 49 6.17 -5.17 -15.03
N ARG A 50 6.84 -4.06 -15.37
CA ARG A 50 6.99 -3.60 -16.75
C ARG A 50 7.83 -4.57 -17.58
N GLU A 51 8.94 -5.05 -17.04
CA GLU A 51 9.80 -6.04 -17.70
C GLU A 51 9.07 -7.37 -17.95
N GLN A 52 8.14 -7.72 -17.06
CA GLN A 52 7.27 -8.89 -17.16
C GLN A 52 6.05 -8.69 -18.09
N GLY A 53 5.85 -7.49 -18.65
CA GLY A 53 4.72 -7.18 -19.52
C GLY A 53 3.37 -7.04 -18.79
N GLU A 54 3.40 -6.78 -17.49
CA GLU A 54 2.20 -6.71 -16.64
C GLU A 54 1.54 -5.33 -16.65
N LEU A 55 2.26 -4.30 -17.09
CA LEU A 55 1.78 -2.91 -17.11
C LEU A 55 1.20 -2.50 -18.46
N LEU A 56 0.20 -1.61 -18.43
CA LEU A 56 -0.30 -0.94 -19.62
C LEU A 56 0.80 -0.05 -20.25
N PRO A 57 0.83 0.12 -21.59
CA PRO A 57 1.82 0.96 -22.28
C PRO A 57 1.79 2.44 -21.87
N THR A 58 0.67 2.92 -21.32
CA THR A 58 0.49 4.30 -20.88
C THR A 58 1.08 4.60 -19.50
N VAL A 59 1.54 3.56 -18.77
CA VAL A 59 2.01 3.71 -17.39
C VAL A 59 3.43 4.29 -17.37
N GLN A 60 3.60 5.39 -16.64
CA GLN A 60 4.90 5.90 -16.24
C GLN A 60 5.20 5.42 -14.81
N PRO A 61 6.17 4.49 -14.60
CA PRO A 61 6.38 3.87 -13.28
C PRO A 61 6.67 4.86 -12.15
N ARG A 62 7.42 5.92 -12.42
CA ARG A 62 7.75 6.93 -11.42
C ARG A 62 6.52 7.68 -10.93
N ASP A 63 5.77 8.26 -11.86
CA ASP A 63 4.56 9.02 -11.55
C ASP A 63 3.50 8.12 -10.89
N THR A 64 3.42 6.86 -11.33
CA THR A 64 2.50 5.87 -10.77
C THR A 64 2.88 5.48 -9.34
N ALA A 65 4.18 5.32 -9.05
CA ALA A 65 4.66 5.07 -7.69
C ALA A 65 4.30 6.23 -6.75
N ASP A 66 4.60 7.47 -7.16
CA ASP A 66 4.28 8.68 -6.39
C ASP A 66 2.76 8.80 -6.15
N LEU A 67 1.94 8.54 -7.18
CA LEU A 67 0.48 8.51 -7.09
C LEU A 67 -0.02 7.46 -6.09
N LEU A 68 0.50 6.23 -6.15
CA LEU A 68 0.10 5.14 -5.25
C LEU A 68 0.43 5.45 -3.79
N VAL A 69 1.62 6.01 -3.53
CA VAL A 69 2.01 6.46 -2.18
C VAL A 69 1.05 7.53 -1.67
N GLY A 70 0.78 8.56 -2.48
CA GLY A 70 -0.12 9.65 -2.10
C GLY A 70 -1.56 9.19 -1.87
N ALA A 71 -2.10 8.35 -2.77
CA ALA A 71 -3.44 7.78 -2.66
C ALA A 71 -3.59 6.95 -1.38
N PHE A 72 -2.62 6.08 -1.09
CA PHE A 72 -2.62 5.27 0.12
C PHE A 72 -2.56 6.14 1.40
N ALA A 73 -1.70 7.16 1.41
CA ALA A 73 -1.59 8.08 2.54
C ALA A 73 -2.91 8.83 2.80
N GLY A 74 -3.57 9.33 1.75
CA GLY A 74 -4.88 10.00 1.85
C GLY A 74 -5.97 9.06 2.36
N VAL A 75 -6.04 7.83 1.82
CA VAL A 75 -6.99 6.79 2.26
C VAL A 75 -6.80 6.46 3.74
N GLN A 76 -5.56 6.28 4.17
CA GLN A 76 -5.22 5.97 5.55
C GLN A 76 -5.59 7.12 6.50
N LEU A 77 -5.32 8.37 6.09
CA LEU A 77 -5.61 9.57 6.88
C LEU A 77 -7.12 9.75 7.05
N MET A 78 -7.89 9.62 5.97
CA MET A 78 -9.35 9.72 5.98
C MET A 78 -9.98 8.60 6.84
N SER A 79 -9.52 7.35 6.68
CA SER A 79 -9.99 6.21 7.47
C SER A 79 -9.73 6.40 8.97
N ARG A 80 -8.57 6.96 9.33
CA ARG A 80 -8.26 7.33 10.71
C ARG A 80 -9.22 8.40 11.23
N ALA A 81 -9.43 9.47 10.48
CA ALA A 81 -10.22 10.61 10.90
C ALA A 81 -11.70 10.27 11.10
N LEU A 82 -12.26 9.44 10.21
CA LEU A 82 -13.70 9.12 10.22
C LEU A 82 -14.05 7.89 11.05
N HIS A 83 -13.19 6.86 11.06
CA HIS A 83 -13.55 5.54 11.61
C HIS A 83 -12.45 4.89 12.45
N GLY A 84 -11.45 5.66 12.91
CA GLY A 84 -10.37 5.11 13.74
C GLY A 84 -9.54 4.02 13.04
N ARG A 85 -9.61 3.92 11.70
CA ARG A 85 -9.03 2.86 10.85
C ARG A 85 -9.76 1.51 10.84
N GLU A 86 -10.95 1.39 11.41
CA GLU A 86 -11.72 0.13 11.35
C GLU A 86 -12.12 -0.22 9.90
N ASP A 87 -12.39 0.78 9.06
CA ASP A 87 -12.78 0.59 7.66
C ASP A 87 -11.60 0.56 6.67
N LEU A 88 -10.36 0.57 7.15
CA LEU A 88 -9.17 0.76 6.32
C LEU A 88 -8.99 -0.35 5.27
N GLY A 89 -9.28 -1.61 5.63
CA GLY A 89 -9.21 -2.73 4.69
C GLY A 89 -10.17 -2.56 3.50
N HIS A 90 -11.40 -2.10 3.78
CA HIS A 90 -12.38 -1.78 2.75
C HIS A 90 -11.94 -0.63 1.86
N ARG A 91 -11.44 0.48 2.42
CA ARG A 91 -10.99 1.61 1.60
C ARG A 91 -9.77 1.30 0.73
N ILE A 92 -8.83 0.48 1.23
CA ILE A 92 -7.70 -0.02 0.42
C ILE A 92 -8.22 -0.90 -0.73
N SER A 93 -9.23 -1.74 -0.48
CA SER A 93 -9.88 -2.54 -1.53
C SER A 93 -10.48 -1.65 -2.63
N VAL A 94 -11.26 -0.62 -2.24
CA VAL A 94 -11.83 0.35 -3.17
C VAL A 94 -10.75 1.08 -3.97
N MET A 95 -9.69 1.55 -3.30
CA MET A 95 -8.56 2.22 -3.95
C MET A 95 -7.94 1.33 -5.04
N TRP A 96 -7.64 0.06 -4.73
CA TRP A 96 -7.10 -0.86 -5.73
C TRP A 96 -8.09 -1.18 -6.84
N GLY A 97 -9.39 -1.29 -6.54
CA GLY A 97 -10.44 -1.47 -7.54
C GLY A 97 -10.50 -0.36 -8.60
N HIS A 98 -10.10 0.86 -8.23
CA HIS A 98 -10.02 1.98 -9.16
C HIS A 98 -8.65 2.15 -9.82
N LEU A 99 -7.56 1.87 -9.11
CA LEU A 99 -6.21 2.13 -9.63
C LEU A 99 -5.64 0.98 -10.46
N LEU A 100 -5.92 -0.29 -10.14
CA LEU A 100 -5.38 -1.41 -10.90
C LEU A 100 -5.81 -1.42 -12.37
N PRO A 101 -7.07 -1.11 -12.74
CA PRO A 101 -7.48 -1.06 -14.15
C PRO A 101 -6.76 0.00 -14.99
N SER A 102 -6.19 1.04 -14.38
CA SER A 102 -5.37 2.05 -15.07
C SER A 102 -3.87 1.72 -15.07
N ILE A 103 -3.46 0.60 -14.46
CA ILE A 103 -2.04 0.23 -14.28
C ILE A 103 -1.73 -1.11 -14.94
N ALA A 104 -2.48 -2.16 -14.58
CA ALA A 104 -2.22 -3.53 -15.01
C ALA A 104 -2.95 -3.85 -16.32
N VAL A 105 -2.36 -4.74 -17.13
CA VAL A 105 -3.03 -5.26 -18.32
C VAL A 105 -4.33 -6.00 -17.95
N PRO A 106 -5.41 -5.91 -18.76
CA PRO A 106 -6.72 -6.44 -18.37
C PRO A 106 -6.72 -7.93 -18.00
N GLY A 107 -5.88 -8.73 -18.66
CA GLY A 107 -5.77 -10.17 -18.41
C GLY A 107 -5.33 -10.54 -17.00
N LEU A 108 -4.59 -9.66 -16.30
CA LEU A 108 -4.12 -9.92 -14.94
C LEU A 108 -5.14 -9.52 -13.86
N LEU A 109 -6.07 -8.61 -14.17
CA LEU A 109 -7.01 -8.07 -13.17
C LEU A 109 -7.85 -9.16 -12.48
N ILE A 110 -8.17 -10.24 -13.21
CA ILE A 110 -8.95 -11.36 -12.68
C ILE A 110 -8.17 -12.14 -11.61
N GLY A 111 -6.83 -12.21 -11.75
CA GLY A 111 -5.95 -12.90 -10.79
C GLY A 111 -5.56 -12.04 -9.59
N LEU A 112 -5.74 -10.72 -9.67
CA LEU A 112 -5.39 -9.79 -8.59
C LEU A 112 -6.45 -9.79 -7.50
N ASP A 113 -6.15 -10.46 -6.39
CA ASP A 113 -6.99 -10.40 -5.21
C ASP A 113 -6.84 -9.05 -4.49
N SER A 114 -7.90 -8.24 -4.55
CA SER A 114 -8.00 -6.93 -3.91
C SER A 114 -9.09 -6.90 -2.84
N ARG A 115 -9.56 -8.06 -2.36
CA ARG A 115 -10.62 -8.15 -1.35
C ARG A 115 -10.18 -7.54 0.00
N PRO A 116 -11.12 -6.94 0.76
CA PRO A 116 -10.81 -6.17 1.96
C PRO A 116 -10.12 -6.98 3.07
N ASP A 117 -10.37 -8.29 3.12
CA ASP A 117 -9.84 -9.23 4.10
C ASP A 117 -8.46 -9.78 3.74
N ARG A 118 -7.93 -9.49 2.54
CA ARG A 118 -6.63 -10.01 2.06
C ARG A 118 -5.50 -9.79 3.07
N GLY A 119 -5.46 -8.62 3.72
CA GLY A 119 -4.42 -8.30 4.69
C GLY A 119 -4.43 -9.20 5.92
N ALA A 120 -5.61 -9.59 6.39
CA ALA A 120 -5.77 -10.51 7.50
C ALA A 120 -5.33 -11.93 7.11
N ARG A 121 -5.76 -12.41 5.93
CA ARG A 121 -5.38 -13.74 5.44
C ARG A 121 -3.87 -13.87 5.23
N VAL A 122 -3.22 -12.86 4.64
CA VAL A 122 -1.76 -12.88 4.44
C VAL A 122 -1.01 -12.89 5.77
N LEU A 123 -1.46 -12.12 6.78
CA LEU A 123 -0.83 -12.17 8.10
C LEU A 123 -0.99 -13.54 8.76
N ALA A 124 -2.18 -14.12 8.70
CA ALA A 124 -2.44 -15.45 9.24
C ALA A 124 -1.57 -16.54 8.57
N SER A 125 -1.35 -16.47 7.25
CA SER A 125 -0.47 -17.41 6.55
C SER A 125 1.01 -17.23 6.88
N VAL A 126 1.45 -15.99 7.20
CA VAL A 126 2.82 -15.74 7.68
C VAL A 126 3.00 -16.32 9.09
N GLU A 127 2.01 -16.13 9.97
CA GLU A 127 2.04 -16.66 11.35
C GLU A 127 1.96 -18.19 11.40
N SER A 128 1.28 -18.81 10.42
CA SER A 128 1.14 -20.26 10.30
C SER A 128 2.31 -20.95 9.58
N GLY A 129 3.28 -20.19 9.05
CA GLY A 129 4.46 -20.70 8.35
C GLY A 129 4.24 -21.14 6.89
N GLU A 130 3.03 -21.00 6.35
CA GLU A 130 2.64 -21.49 5.02
C GLU A 130 3.31 -20.74 3.86
N LEU A 131 3.67 -19.47 4.05
CA LEU A 131 4.38 -18.67 3.03
C LEU A 131 5.89 -18.91 3.03
N VAL A 132 6.49 -19.36 4.14
CA VAL A 132 7.94 -19.65 4.23
C VAL A 132 8.26 -21.02 3.61
N GLY A 133 7.30 -21.95 3.60
CA GLY A 133 7.45 -23.28 3.01
C GLY A 133 7.27 -23.36 1.48
N ALA A 134 6.81 -22.29 0.82
CA ALA A 134 6.60 -22.26 -0.63
C ALA A 134 7.80 -21.72 -1.44
N GLU A 135 8.83 -21.22 -0.76
CA GLU A 135 10.10 -20.73 -1.34
C GLU A 135 11.31 -21.64 -1.02
N ALA A 136 11.07 -22.89 -0.58
CA ALA A 136 12.12 -23.88 -0.27
C ALA A 136 12.20 -25.00 -1.31
#